data_AF-A0A0K1ECT5-F1
#
_entry.id   AF-A0A0K1ECT5-F1
#
_cell.length_a   1.000
_cell.length_b   1.000
_cell.length_c   1.000
_cell.angle_alpha   90.00
_cell.angle_beta   90.00
_cell.angle_gamma   90.00
#
_symmetry.space_group_name_H-M   'P 1'
#
loop_
_entity.id
_entity.type
_entity.pdbx_description
1 polymer ?
#
loop_
_entity_poly.entity_id
_entity_poly.type
_entity_poly.pdbx_seq_one_letter_code
_entity_poly.pdbx_strand_id
1 'polypeptide(L)'
;MKISQPQLDTFAQTNPAIFTEWLIDHVHRFFADCCDELGPETVRLEVHEAIQRAAHHGFVEPLHIARYTDMVFEFGTDFDDDPRFPWAAQILADPALSTPAERMERLHAAALDQVTRDAQLVQPDADSPNATPSASTSTHPER
;
A
#
# COMPACT_ATOMS: atom_id res chain seq x y z
N MET A 1 15.86 8.36 -7.19
CA MET A 1 16.53 9.33 -6.32
C MET A 1 16.47 8.78 -4.90
N LYS A 2 17.59 8.37 -4.30
CA LYS A 2 17.64 7.91 -2.90
C LYS A 2 17.83 9.15 -2.03
N ILE A 3 16.76 9.67 -1.45
CA ILE A 3 16.85 10.73 -0.44
C ILE A 3 17.06 10.02 0.90
N SER A 4 18.09 10.42 1.64
CA SER A 4 18.31 9.89 2.99
C SER A 4 17.36 10.59 3.97
N GLN A 5 16.84 9.89 4.99
CA GLN A 5 15.94 10.43 6.03
C GLN A 5 16.31 11.85 6.52
N PRO A 6 17.57 12.15 6.95
CA PRO A 6 17.90 13.49 7.45
C PRO A 6 17.80 14.60 6.39
N GLN A 7 17.93 14.24 5.10
CA GLN A 7 17.76 15.18 3.99
C GLN A 7 16.27 15.47 3.72
N LEU A 8 15.41 14.46 3.91
CA LEU A 8 13.96 14.62 3.78
C LEU A 8 13.39 15.46 4.94
N ASP A 9 13.90 15.25 6.15
CA ASP A 9 13.47 15.96 7.36
C ASP A 9 13.75 17.46 7.28
N THR A 10 15.00 17.81 6.91
CA THR A 10 15.41 19.22 6.73
C THR A 10 14.57 19.90 5.65
N PHE A 11 14.27 19.17 4.58
CA PHE A 11 13.53 19.66 3.44
C PHE A 11 12.05 19.93 3.76
N ALA A 12 11.39 18.98 4.40
CA ALA A 12 9.97 19.10 4.74
C ALA A 12 9.70 20.21 5.77
N GLN A 13 10.58 20.39 6.75
CA GLN A 13 10.45 21.45 7.75
C GLN A 13 10.63 22.85 7.14
N THR A 14 11.46 22.96 6.10
CA THR A 14 11.77 24.26 5.47
C THR A 14 10.69 24.65 4.44
N ASN A 15 10.06 23.67 3.78
CA ASN A 15 9.07 23.96 2.76
C ASN A 15 7.99 22.86 2.65
N PRO A 16 6.86 22.99 3.36
CA PRO A 16 5.80 21.97 3.35
C PRO A 16 5.17 21.80 1.97
N ALA A 17 5.08 22.87 1.16
CA ALA A 17 4.53 22.77 -0.20
C ALA A 17 5.40 21.89 -1.10
N ILE A 18 6.73 22.02 -1.01
CA ILE A 18 7.62 21.16 -1.80
C ILE A 18 7.59 19.71 -1.29
N PHE A 19 7.43 19.49 0.01
CA PHE A 19 7.24 18.13 0.53
C PHE A 19 5.93 17.49 0.02
N THR A 20 4.83 18.24 -0.04
CA THR A 20 3.58 17.76 -0.64
C THR A 20 3.76 17.40 -2.12
N GLU A 21 4.41 18.25 -2.92
CA GLU A 21 4.68 17.92 -4.33
C GLU A 21 5.59 16.70 -4.46
N TRP A 22 6.58 16.55 -3.56
CA TRP A 22 7.41 15.34 -3.52
C TRP A 22 6.59 14.08 -3.18
N LEU A 23 5.62 14.16 -2.27
CA LEU A 23 4.71 13.04 -1.98
C LEU A 23 3.82 12.71 -3.18
N ILE A 24 3.32 13.71 -3.90
CA ILE A 24 2.55 13.52 -5.14
C ILE A 24 3.40 12.79 -6.19
N ASP A 25 4.64 13.24 -6.42
CA ASP A 25 5.58 12.57 -7.32
C ASP A 25 5.91 11.14 -6.84
N HIS A 26 5.97 10.93 -5.52
CA HIS A 26 6.21 9.63 -4.92
C HIS A 26 5.07 8.66 -5.23
N VAL A 27 3.83 9.04 -4.95
CA VAL A 27 2.68 8.15 -5.16
C VAL A 27 2.43 7.89 -6.64
N HIS A 28 2.61 8.88 -7.53
CA HIS A 28 2.55 8.65 -8.97
C HIS A 28 3.59 7.65 -9.48
N ARG A 29 4.77 7.60 -8.84
CA ARG A 29 5.84 6.68 -9.23
C ARG A 29 5.55 5.24 -8.81
N PHE A 30 4.94 5.03 -7.64
CA PHE A 30 4.74 3.69 -7.06
C PHE A 30 3.33 3.13 -7.24
N PHE A 31 2.33 4.01 -7.38
CA PHE A 31 0.91 3.68 -7.49
C PHE A 31 0.31 4.33 -8.75
N ALA A 32 1.02 4.23 -9.89
CA ALA A 32 0.68 4.91 -11.13
C ALA A 32 -0.76 4.60 -11.58
N ASP A 33 -1.16 3.33 -11.61
CA ASP A 33 -2.51 2.91 -12.03
C ASP A 33 -3.59 3.53 -11.13
N CYS A 34 -3.41 3.50 -9.81
CA CYS A 34 -4.31 4.12 -8.84
C CYS A 34 -4.40 5.65 -9.04
N CYS A 35 -3.25 6.32 -9.24
CA CYS A 35 -3.22 7.75 -9.46
C CYS A 35 -3.87 8.17 -10.79
N ASP A 36 -3.71 7.36 -11.83
CA ASP A 36 -4.32 7.58 -13.14
C ASP A 36 -5.84 7.41 -13.10
N GLU A 37 -6.34 6.45 -12.30
CA GLU A 37 -7.77 6.25 -12.06
C GLU A 37 -8.40 7.37 -11.23
N LEU A 38 -7.73 7.81 -10.17
CA LEU A 38 -8.22 8.89 -9.28
C LEU A 38 -8.18 10.27 -9.96
N GLY A 39 -7.18 10.50 -10.81
CA GLY A 39 -6.91 11.78 -11.43
C GLY A 39 -6.16 12.78 -10.53
N PRO A 40 -5.53 13.81 -11.12
CA PRO A 40 -4.53 14.64 -10.44
C PRO A 40 -5.09 15.48 -9.29
N GLU A 41 -6.32 15.97 -9.39
CA GLU A 41 -6.96 16.76 -8.34
C GLU A 41 -7.29 15.90 -7.11
N THR A 42 -7.77 14.68 -7.35
CA THR A 42 -8.06 13.71 -6.29
C THR A 42 -6.77 13.26 -5.61
N VAL A 43 -5.73 12.92 -6.37
CA VAL A 43 -4.41 12.57 -5.82
C VAL A 43 -3.87 13.68 -4.90
N ARG A 44 -4.00 14.95 -5.30
CA ARG A 44 -3.62 16.10 -4.47
C ARG A 44 -4.42 16.16 -3.16
N LEU A 45 -5.72 15.90 -3.22
CA LEU A 45 -6.59 15.85 -2.05
C LEU A 45 -6.19 14.69 -1.11
N GLU A 46 -6.04 13.48 -1.65
CA GLU A 46 -5.65 12.29 -0.89
C GLU A 46 -4.31 12.46 -0.18
N VAL A 47 -3.31 13.03 -0.87
CA VAL A 47 -2.01 13.33 -0.24
C VAL A 47 -2.17 14.36 0.88
N HIS A 48 -2.99 15.40 0.68
CA HIS A 48 -3.24 16.39 1.73
C HIS A 48 -3.92 15.76 2.95
N GLU A 49 -4.96 14.96 2.74
CA GLU A 49 -5.68 14.27 3.81
C GLU A 49 -4.80 13.25 4.53
N ALA A 50 -3.97 12.49 3.80
CA ALA A 50 -2.99 11.57 4.37
C ALA A 50 -2.00 12.29 5.30
N ILE A 51 -1.50 13.48 4.93
CA ILE A 51 -0.62 14.29 5.79
C ILE A 51 -1.34 14.68 7.09
N GLN A 52 -2.59 15.14 6.99
CA GLN A 52 -3.35 15.57 8.18
C GLN A 52 -3.69 14.39 9.10
N ARG A 53 -4.09 13.25 8.53
CA ARG A 53 -4.40 12.02 9.26
C ARG A 53 -3.14 11.43 9.91
N ALA A 54 -2.02 11.42 9.20
CA ALA A 54 -0.73 11.02 9.78
C ALA A 54 -0.37 11.89 11.00
N ALA A 55 -0.54 13.21 10.90
CA ALA A 55 -0.31 14.14 12.00
C ALA A 55 -1.25 13.89 13.19
N HIS A 56 -2.52 13.55 12.94
CA HIS A 56 -3.48 13.17 13.99
C HIS A 56 -3.01 11.96 14.80
N HIS A 57 -2.38 10.99 14.16
CA HIS A 57 -1.79 9.80 14.81
C HIS A 57 -0.39 10.05 15.44
N GLY A 58 0.08 11.30 15.41
CA GLY A 58 1.37 11.72 15.95
C GLY A 58 2.57 11.49 15.03
N PHE A 59 2.34 11.17 13.76
CA PHE A 59 3.39 11.05 12.75
C PHE A 59 3.74 12.41 12.17
N VAL A 60 4.82 13.00 12.69
CA VAL A 60 5.32 14.32 12.25
C VAL A 60 6.61 14.24 11.43
N GLU A 61 7.25 13.07 11.41
CA GLU A 61 8.45 12.83 10.64
C GLU A 61 8.09 12.55 9.17
N PRO A 62 8.73 13.21 8.20
CA PRO A 62 8.47 13.02 6.77
C PRO A 62 8.50 11.57 6.29
N LEU A 63 9.38 10.74 6.86
CA LEU A 63 9.39 9.30 6.55
C LEU A 63 8.11 8.61 7.02
N HIS A 64 7.64 8.90 8.23
CA HIS A 64 6.41 8.32 8.75
C HIS A 64 5.20 8.80 7.94
N ILE A 65 5.18 10.07 7.55
CA ILE A 65 4.13 10.61 6.68
C ILE A 65 4.15 9.89 5.33
N ALA A 66 5.31 9.74 4.68
CA ALA A 66 5.42 9.03 3.41
C ALA A 66 4.91 7.58 3.50
N ARG A 67 5.35 6.83 4.54
CA ARG A 67 4.86 5.47 4.79
C ARG A 67 3.35 5.41 5.05
N TYR A 68 2.80 6.38 5.76
CA TYR A 68 1.36 6.48 5.99
C TYR A 68 0.61 6.77 4.68
N THR A 69 1.14 7.66 3.84
CA THR A 69 0.61 7.94 2.52
C THR A 69 0.62 6.68 1.64
N ASP A 70 1.69 5.88 1.65
CA ASP A 70 1.73 4.61 0.92
C ASP A 70 0.57 3.67 1.33
N MET A 71 0.25 3.61 2.63
CA MET A 71 -0.87 2.81 3.14
C MET A 71 -2.23 3.34 2.68
N VAL A 72 -2.39 4.66 2.57
CA VAL A 72 -3.62 5.27 2.02
C VAL A 72 -3.82 4.84 0.56
N PHE A 73 -2.77 4.81 -0.25
CA PHE A 73 -2.88 4.42 -1.66
C PHE A 73 -3.01 2.90 -1.86
N GLU A 74 -2.51 2.08 -0.93
CA GLU A 74 -2.63 0.62 -0.98
C GLU A 74 -3.98 0.12 -0.42
N PHE A 75 -4.44 0.68 0.69
CA PHE A 75 -5.61 0.16 1.44
C PHE A 75 -6.84 1.08 1.41
N GLY A 76 -6.67 2.32 0.94
CA GLY A 76 -7.71 3.35 0.89
C GLY A 76 -7.57 4.41 1.98
N THR A 77 -8.17 5.57 1.75
CA THR A 77 -8.08 6.78 2.58
C THR A 77 -8.40 6.55 4.04
N ASP A 78 -9.40 5.73 4.33
CA ASP A 78 -9.93 5.46 5.66
C ASP A 78 -9.40 4.16 6.29
N PHE A 79 -8.27 3.60 5.81
CA PHE A 79 -7.76 2.31 6.28
C PHE A 79 -7.53 2.22 7.80
N ASP A 80 -7.28 3.37 8.46
CA ASP A 80 -7.04 3.48 9.88
C ASP A 80 -8.28 3.28 10.76
N ASP A 81 -9.49 3.41 10.20
CA ASP A 81 -10.78 3.16 10.86
C ASP A 81 -11.66 2.12 10.10
N ASP A 82 -11.19 1.63 8.95
CA ASP A 82 -11.94 0.67 8.14
C ASP A 82 -12.03 -0.71 8.83
N PRO A 83 -13.24 -1.26 9.03
CA PRO A 83 -13.44 -2.60 9.59
C PRO A 83 -12.75 -3.74 8.82
N ARG A 84 -12.37 -3.53 7.55
CA ARG A 84 -11.58 -4.48 6.75
C ARG A 84 -10.13 -4.59 7.24
N PHE A 85 -9.62 -3.56 7.91
CA PHE A 85 -8.25 -3.48 8.41
C PHE A 85 -8.19 -3.27 9.93
N PRO A 86 -8.76 -4.19 10.73
CA PRO A 86 -8.82 -4.01 12.19
C PRO A 86 -7.43 -3.92 12.84
N TRP A 87 -6.39 -4.43 12.18
CA TRP A 87 -5.00 -4.32 12.62
C TRP A 87 -4.52 -2.86 12.64
N ALA A 88 -4.98 -2.00 11.73
CA ALA A 88 -4.56 -0.62 11.64
C ALA A 88 -5.06 0.16 12.86
N ALA A 89 -6.38 0.14 13.10
CA ALA A 89 -7.01 0.77 14.25
C ALA A 89 -6.42 0.26 15.59
N GLN A 90 -6.19 -1.06 15.72
CA GLN A 90 -5.61 -1.65 16.92
C GLN A 90 -4.18 -1.16 17.19
N ILE A 91 -3.32 -1.11 16.17
CA ILE A 91 -1.94 -0.64 16.31
C ILE A 91 -1.92 0.86 16.61
N LEU A 92 -2.76 1.64 15.94
CA LEU A 92 -2.81 3.08 16.11
C LEU A 92 -3.29 3.48 17.51
N ALA A 93 -4.21 2.71 18.07
CA ALA A 93 -4.76 2.93 19.41
C ALA A 93 -3.96 2.24 20.54
N ASP A 94 -2.93 1.44 20.24
CA ASP A 94 -2.21 0.65 21.26
C ASP A 94 -1.38 1.55 22.21
N PRO A 95 -1.75 1.65 23.50
CA PRO A 95 -1.00 2.45 24.46
C PRO A 95 0.36 1.84 24.82
N ALA A 96 0.63 0.56 24.51
CA ALA A 96 1.92 -0.06 24.72
C ALA A 96 2.99 0.46 23.74
N LEU A 97 2.58 1.00 22.58
CA LEU A 97 3.47 1.60 21.59
C LEU A 97 3.75 3.05 21.98
N SER A 98 4.86 3.24 22.68
CA SER A 98 5.20 4.48 23.37
C SER A 98 5.71 5.58 22.44
N THR A 99 6.23 5.21 21.27
CA THR A 99 6.79 6.15 20.30
C THR A 99 6.10 6.07 18.93
N PRO A 100 6.00 7.19 18.19
CA PRO A 100 5.50 7.18 16.81
C PRO A 100 6.30 6.23 15.89
N ALA A 101 7.62 6.12 16.11
CA ALA A 101 8.46 5.22 15.33
C ALA A 101 8.10 3.74 15.53
N GLU A 102 7.89 3.30 16.79
CA GLU A 102 7.44 1.93 17.08
C GLU A 102 6.07 1.64 16.48
N ARG A 103 5.14 2.60 16.59
CA ARG A 103 3.81 2.48 16.00
C ARG A 103 3.86 2.35 14.48
N MET A 104 4.64 3.20 13.82
CA MET A 104 4.80 3.16 12.37
C MET A 104 5.48 1.87 11.92
N GLU A 105 6.49 1.38 12.63
CA GLU A 105 7.15 0.12 12.29
C GLU A 105 6.20 -1.07 12.40
N ARG A 106 5.37 -1.11 13.46
CA ARG A 106 4.34 -2.14 13.61
C ARG A 106 3.27 -2.06 12.54
N LEU A 107 2.82 -0.85 12.23
CA LEU A 107 1.81 -0.60 11.20
C LEU A 107 2.31 -1.04 9.82
N HIS A 108 3.56 -0.69 9.49
CA HIS A 108 4.20 -1.07 8.24
C HIS A 108 4.43 -2.59 8.12
N ALA A 109 4.85 -3.25 9.20
CA ALA A 109 4.98 -4.71 9.20
C ALA A 109 3.62 -5.40 8.96
N ALA A 110 2.56 -4.95 9.62
CA ALA A 110 1.22 -5.49 9.43
C ALA A 110 0.67 -5.25 8.01
N ALA A 111 0.94 -4.08 7.42
CA ALA A 111 0.63 -3.78 6.04
C ALA A 111 1.30 -4.76 5.06
N LEU A 112 2.60 -5.00 5.21
CA LEU A 112 3.33 -5.95 4.35
C LEU A 112 2.80 -7.38 4.45
N ASP A 113 2.46 -7.82 5.66
CA ASP A 113 1.85 -9.14 5.88
C ASP A 113 0.48 -9.25 5.19
N GLN A 114 -0.31 -8.16 5.19
CA GLN A 114 -1.60 -8.11 4.51
C GLN A 114 -1.45 -8.17 3.00
N VAL A 115 -0.57 -7.35 2.39
CA VAL A 115 -0.29 -7.39 0.94
C VAL A 115 0.19 -8.77 0.52
N THR A 116 1.07 -9.38 1.31
CA THR A 116 1.59 -10.73 1.05
C THR A 116 0.47 -11.78 1.07
N ARG A 117 -0.48 -11.65 2.01
CA ARG A 117 -1.65 -12.54 2.10
C ARG A 117 -2.56 -12.35 0.89
N ASP A 118 -2.84 -11.12 0.50
CA ASP A 118 -3.72 -10.83 -0.64
C ASP A 118 -3.11 -11.34 -1.95
N ALA A 119 -1.80 -11.18 -2.14
CA ALA A 119 -1.08 -11.75 -3.28
C ALA A 119 -1.16 -13.29 -3.34
N GLN A 120 -1.20 -13.99 -2.20
CA GLN A 120 -1.36 -15.45 -2.15
C GLN A 120 -2.77 -15.91 -2.52
N LEU A 121 -3.78 -15.07 -2.28
CA LEU A 121 -5.18 -15.35 -2.64
C LEU A 121 -5.46 -15.18 -4.14
N VAL A 122 -4.59 -14.45 -4.86
CA VAL A 122 -4.71 -14.21 -6.32
C VAL A 122 -4.03 -15.30 -7.16
N GLN A 123 -3.47 -16.36 -6.55
CA GLN A 123 -2.91 -17.49 -7.32
C GLN A 123 -4.00 -18.16 -8.17
N PRO A 124 -3.90 -18.15 -9.52
CA PRO A 124 -4.82 -18.90 -10.36
C PRO A 124 -4.57 -20.39 -10.15
N ASP A 125 -5.65 -21.17 -10.06
CA ASP A 125 -5.66 -22.63 -9.94
C ASP A 125 -4.53 -23.31 -10.73
N ALA A 126 -3.42 -23.62 -10.05
CA ALA A 126 -2.30 -24.37 -10.60
C ALA A 126 -2.49 -25.88 -10.39
N ASP A 127 -3.74 -26.35 -10.38
CA ASP A 127 -4.04 -27.78 -10.35
C ASP A 127 -5.38 -28.09 -11.06
N SER A 128 -5.33 -28.16 -12.39
CA SER A 128 -6.29 -28.98 -13.13
C SER A 128 -5.56 -29.91 -14.10
N PRO A 129 -5.09 -31.08 -13.63
CA PRO A 129 -4.66 -32.16 -14.48
C PRO A 129 -5.75 -33.24 -14.46
N ASN A 130 -6.75 -33.11 -15.31
CA ASN A 130 -7.42 -34.33 -15.80
C ASN A 130 -7.60 -34.27 -17.31
N ALA A 131 -6.49 -34.62 -17.97
CA ALA A 131 -6.51 -35.11 -19.34
C ALA A 131 -7.45 -36.30 -19.43
N THR A 132 -8.53 -36.17 -20.20
CA THR A 132 -9.15 -37.34 -20.81
C THR A 132 -8.49 -37.51 -22.17
N PRO A 133 -7.61 -38.51 -22.41
CA PRO A 133 -7.39 -38.95 -23.77
C PRO A 133 -8.60 -39.80 -24.15
N SER A 134 -9.54 -39.20 -24.87
CA SER A 134 -10.61 -39.93 -25.57
C SER A 134 -9.98 -40.96 -26.50
N ALA A 135 -10.02 -42.22 -26.09
CA ALA A 135 -9.85 -43.34 -27.01
C ALA A 135 -11.08 -43.45 -27.92
N SER A 136 -10.85 -43.90 -29.16
CA SER A 136 -11.79 -44.10 -30.30
C SER A 136 -11.76 -42.92 -31.28
N THR A 137 -11.29 -43.04 -32.52
CA THR A 137 -11.76 -43.97 -33.56
C THR A 137 -10.84 -43.88 -34.79
N SER A 138 -10.43 -45.00 -35.39
CA SER A 138 -10.47 -45.27 -36.85
C SER A 138 -9.48 -46.34 -37.28
N THR A 139 -10.04 -47.53 -37.47
CA THR A 139 -10.06 -48.29 -38.74
C THR A 139 -8.78 -48.30 -39.58
N HIS A 140 -8.07 -49.42 -39.47
CA HIS A 140 -7.08 -49.91 -40.42
C HIS A 140 -7.79 -50.70 -41.54
N PRO A 141 -7.53 -50.48 -42.84
CA PRO A 141 -7.98 -51.37 -43.89
C PRO A 141 -6.80 -52.22 -44.39
N GLU A 142 -6.84 -53.53 -44.19
CA GLU A 142 -6.09 -54.50 -45.00
C GLU A 142 -6.80 -55.87 -44.97
N ARG A 143 -7.59 -56.16 -46.01
CA ARG A 143 -7.31 -57.16 -47.07
C ARG A 143 -8.58 -57.69 -47.71
#